data_AF-A0A7Y0ANN2-F1
#
_entry.id   AF-A0A7Y0ANN2-F1
#
_cell.length_a   1.000
_cell.length_b   1.000
_cell.length_c   1.000
_cell.angle_alpha   90.00
_cell.angle_beta   90.00
_cell.angle_gamma   90.00
#
_symmetry.space_group_name_H-M   'P 1'
#
loop_
_entity.id
_entity.type
_entity.pdbx_description
1 polymer ?
#
loop_
_entity_poly.entity_id
_entity_poly.type
_entity_poly.pdbx_seq_one_letter_code
_entity_poly.pdbx_strand_id
1 'polypeptide(L)'
;MLIGDELKTIYLNYRIKEIVPFLIKLTPKEKKETAVILKKYLNKDWGYNHVSMLATLACSSTQDEYEKWAPGYYAAPIHLIDELFESYVPEWIGNSYPFLRNIDYLKVLEWQQKGYLKLNDEVCANLLSESLASDYTSEELRITIENKEISAEAPLLDHLFNSYHGVYDQYLIRILYTAPYFSGSVFAKKYNETLSNAVYQYDSRTNTEFLDAWMKLDLPFQPVHYLFLSAAMFSKDKTFSGTAFEAIIHKIVSDDFDIETLGIMIGENINFGLVPVKRLTDGISGFIGLNSSHNRAFEKLLISILTAINHPVFNLKKILEIYYELLHLNQSPTDDAVIGKLKEWENENNLKKMIIKLKTNERKIV
;
A
#
# COMPACT_ATOMS: atom_id res chain seq x y z
N MET A 1 0.35 -25.50 49.38
CA MET A 1 0.00 -26.54 48.39
C MET A 1 1.14 -26.59 47.39
N LEU A 2 1.63 -27.76 46.97
CA LEU A 2 2.67 -27.78 45.93
C LEU A 2 2.04 -27.24 44.63
N ILE A 3 2.77 -26.42 43.89
CA ILE A 3 2.27 -25.73 42.68
C ILE A 3 1.69 -26.72 41.66
N GLY A 4 2.29 -27.92 41.57
CA GLY A 4 1.78 -29.00 40.74
C GLY A 4 0.45 -29.59 41.22
N ASP A 5 0.17 -29.62 42.52
CA ASP A 5 -1.09 -30.11 43.06
C ASP A 5 -2.23 -29.11 42.77
N GLU A 6 -1.93 -27.81 42.78
CA GLU A 6 -2.88 -26.75 42.44
C GLU A 6 -3.24 -26.75 40.96
N LEU A 7 -2.24 -26.76 40.07
CA LEU A 7 -2.46 -26.90 38.64
C LEU A 7 -3.25 -28.18 38.32
N LYS A 8 -2.90 -29.31 38.96
CA LYS A 8 -3.62 -30.58 38.79
C LYS A 8 -5.06 -30.49 39.24
N THR A 9 -5.33 -29.81 40.35
CA THR A 9 -6.69 -29.61 40.87
C THR A 9 -7.51 -28.73 39.92
N ILE A 10 -6.93 -27.67 39.38
CA ILE A 10 -7.58 -26.79 38.39
C ILE A 10 -7.90 -27.58 37.12
N TYR A 11 -6.93 -28.35 36.62
CA TYR A 11 -7.06 -29.15 35.41
C TYR A 11 -8.12 -30.26 35.54
N LEU A 12 -8.01 -31.13 36.54
CA LEU A 12 -8.90 -32.30 36.70
C LEU A 12 -10.35 -31.92 37.01
N ASN A 13 -10.57 -30.77 37.65
CA ASN A 13 -11.90 -30.28 37.97
C ASN A 13 -12.45 -29.28 36.93
N TYR A 14 -11.76 -29.10 35.79
CA TYR A 14 -12.17 -28.19 34.70
C TYR A 14 -12.44 -26.75 35.17
N ARG A 15 -11.68 -26.27 36.16
CA ARG A 15 -11.87 -24.94 36.77
C ARG A 15 -11.21 -23.85 35.93
N ILE A 16 -11.67 -23.70 34.70
CA ILE A 16 -11.07 -22.80 33.70
C ILE A 16 -10.97 -21.36 34.20
N LYS A 17 -11.95 -20.87 34.97
CA LYS A 17 -11.93 -19.50 35.53
C LYS A 17 -10.83 -19.29 36.60
N GLU A 18 -10.27 -20.35 37.17
CA GLU A 18 -9.24 -20.27 38.20
C GLU A 18 -7.82 -20.28 37.61
N ILE A 19 -7.66 -20.60 36.31
CA ILE A 19 -6.33 -20.76 35.71
C ILE A 19 -5.58 -19.43 35.56
N VAL A 20 -6.25 -18.36 35.10
CA VAL A 20 -5.61 -17.05 34.90
C VAL A 20 -5.15 -16.45 36.23
N PRO A 21 -5.99 -16.39 37.29
CA PRO A 21 -5.55 -15.97 38.61
C PRO A 21 -4.41 -16.81 39.21
N PHE A 22 -4.35 -18.11 38.89
CA PHE A 22 -3.25 -18.97 39.28
C PHE A 22 -1.95 -18.60 38.55
N LEU A 23 -1.99 -18.46 37.22
CA LEU A 23 -0.81 -18.19 36.39
C LEU A 23 -0.18 -16.81 36.65
N ILE A 24 -1.01 -15.79 36.95
CA ILE A 24 -0.54 -14.43 37.26
C ILE A 24 0.29 -14.41 38.56
N LYS A 25 -0.02 -15.28 39.52
CA LYS A 25 0.69 -15.34 40.81
C LYS A 25 2.05 -16.03 40.74
N LEU A 26 2.32 -16.77 39.65
CA LEU A 26 3.56 -17.54 39.52
C LEU A 26 4.77 -16.64 39.25
N THR A 27 5.80 -16.81 40.05
CA THR A 27 7.13 -16.24 39.77
C THR A 27 7.79 -16.91 38.55
N PRO A 28 8.82 -16.29 37.94
CA PRO A 28 9.52 -16.89 36.80
C PRO A 28 10.09 -18.29 37.09
N LYS A 29 10.50 -18.57 38.33
CA LYS A 29 10.97 -19.89 38.75
C LYS A 29 9.82 -20.91 38.77
N GLU A 30 8.68 -20.52 39.31
CA GLU A 30 7.49 -21.36 39.43
C GLU A 30 6.84 -21.64 38.08
N LYS A 31 6.90 -20.69 37.13
CA LYS A 31 6.50 -20.92 35.73
C LYS A 31 7.34 -22.02 35.07
N LYS A 32 8.66 -22.04 35.31
CA LYS A 32 9.54 -23.11 34.81
C LYS A 32 9.21 -24.47 35.43
N GLU A 33 8.97 -24.52 36.74
CA GLU A 33 8.55 -25.75 37.42
C GLU A 33 7.19 -26.25 36.88
N THR A 34 6.26 -25.34 36.63
CA THR A 34 4.95 -25.59 36.04
C THR A 34 5.07 -26.13 34.61
N ALA A 35 5.96 -25.57 33.78
CA ALA A 35 6.24 -26.07 32.44
C ALA A 35 6.76 -27.53 32.45
N VAL A 36 7.62 -27.88 33.42
CA VAL A 36 8.12 -29.27 33.59
C VAL A 36 6.98 -30.22 33.95
N ILE A 37 6.06 -29.79 34.82
CA ILE A 37 4.87 -30.56 35.20
C ILE A 37 3.95 -30.75 34.00
N LEU A 38 3.63 -29.67 33.27
CA LEU A 38 2.82 -29.73 32.04
C LEU A 38 3.42 -30.75 31.06
N LYS A 39 4.71 -30.63 30.75
CA LYS A 39 5.43 -31.56 29.87
C LYS A 39 5.30 -33.03 30.27
N LYS A 40 5.28 -33.32 31.57
CA LYS A 40 5.18 -34.70 32.10
C LYS A 40 3.78 -35.29 31.91
N TYR A 41 2.73 -34.47 32.07
CA TYR A 41 1.34 -34.95 32.10
C TYR A 41 0.56 -34.72 30.80
N LEU A 42 0.92 -33.73 29.98
CA LEU A 42 0.18 -33.35 28.77
C LEU A 42 0.04 -34.50 27.75
N ASN A 43 1.16 -35.17 27.46
CA ASN A 43 1.20 -36.26 26.48
C ASN A 43 0.76 -37.63 27.02
N LYS A 44 0.33 -37.70 28.29
CA LYS A 44 -0.02 -38.96 28.96
C LYS A 44 -1.46 -38.95 29.49
N ASP A 45 -1.75 -37.99 30.36
CA ASP A 45 -2.97 -38.00 31.19
C ASP A 45 -3.83 -36.74 30.98
N TRP A 46 -3.21 -35.62 30.60
CA TRP A 46 -3.85 -34.30 30.55
C TRP A 46 -3.94 -33.84 29.10
N GLY A 47 -4.97 -34.32 28.39
CA GLY A 47 -5.24 -33.90 27.01
C GLY A 47 -5.29 -32.39 26.77
N TYR A 48 -5.39 -32.02 25.50
CA TYR A 48 -5.35 -30.63 25.06
C TYR A 48 -6.69 -29.94 25.30
N ASN A 49 -6.72 -28.95 26.21
CA ASN A 49 -7.89 -28.15 26.55
C ASN A 49 -7.47 -26.71 26.91
N HIS A 50 -8.45 -25.84 27.21
CA HIS A 50 -8.19 -24.44 27.53
C HIS A 50 -7.26 -24.23 28.73
N VAL A 51 -7.33 -25.09 29.76
CA VAL A 51 -6.46 -25.00 30.96
C VAL A 51 -5.02 -25.30 30.57
N SER A 52 -4.79 -26.40 29.86
CA SER A 52 -3.45 -26.78 29.43
C SER A 52 -2.87 -25.82 28.38
N MET A 53 -3.72 -25.25 27.52
CA MET A 53 -3.33 -24.21 26.56
C MET A 53 -2.83 -22.94 27.27
N LEU A 54 -3.64 -22.37 28.17
CA LEU A 54 -3.28 -21.14 28.90
C LEU A 54 -2.04 -21.35 29.78
N ALA A 55 -1.93 -22.52 30.42
CA ALA A 55 -0.77 -22.86 31.22
C ALA A 55 0.51 -23.00 30.35
N THR A 56 0.40 -23.62 29.18
CA THR A 56 1.50 -23.72 28.22
C THR A 56 1.89 -22.34 27.70
N LEU A 57 0.92 -21.51 27.33
CA LEU A 57 1.13 -20.14 26.85
C LEU A 57 1.90 -19.29 27.88
N ALA A 58 1.46 -19.32 29.14
CA ALA A 58 2.05 -18.51 30.20
C ALA A 58 3.41 -19.03 30.72
N CYS A 59 3.69 -20.32 30.57
CA CYS A 59 4.88 -20.95 31.16
C CYS A 59 6.00 -21.25 30.15
N SER A 60 5.72 -21.20 28.84
CA SER A 60 6.75 -21.33 27.80
C SER A 60 7.67 -20.11 27.80
N SER A 61 8.98 -20.35 27.87
CA SER A 61 9.99 -19.29 27.85
C SER A 61 10.36 -18.86 26.43
N THR A 62 10.13 -19.72 25.43
CA THR A 62 10.42 -19.45 24.02
C THR A 62 9.28 -19.92 23.10
N GLN A 63 9.29 -19.40 21.87
CA GLN A 63 8.41 -19.85 20.79
C GLN A 63 8.56 -21.36 20.52
N ASP A 64 9.79 -21.86 20.37
CA ASP A 64 10.06 -23.29 20.13
C ASP A 64 9.52 -24.20 21.24
N GLU A 65 9.52 -23.71 22.49
CA GLU A 65 8.92 -24.44 23.60
C GLU A 65 7.42 -24.55 23.44
N TYR A 66 6.73 -23.46 23.08
CA TYR A 66 5.29 -23.45 22.86
C TYR A 66 4.87 -24.29 21.64
N GLU A 67 5.57 -24.14 20.51
CA GLU A 67 5.23 -24.78 19.23
C GLU A 67 5.30 -26.31 19.28
N LYS A 68 6.11 -26.89 20.17
CA LYS A 68 6.13 -28.34 20.39
C LYS A 68 4.81 -28.90 20.91
N TRP A 69 3.98 -28.07 21.52
CA TRP A 69 2.71 -28.47 22.15
C TRP A 69 1.49 -27.85 21.45
N ALA A 70 1.71 -26.80 20.64
CA ALA A 70 0.68 -26.09 19.89
C ALA A 70 -0.24 -26.97 19.02
N PRO A 71 0.23 -28.05 18.34
CA PRO A 71 -0.60 -28.83 17.41
C PRO A 71 -1.83 -29.50 18.02
N GLY A 72 -1.90 -29.65 19.35
CA GLY A 72 -3.07 -30.25 20.01
C GLY A 72 -4.17 -29.26 20.39
N TYR A 73 -3.95 -27.94 20.28
CA TYR A 73 -4.92 -26.92 20.66
C TYR A 73 -5.73 -26.45 19.45
N TYR A 74 -7.03 -26.70 19.45
CA TYR A 74 -7.94 -26.38 18.34
C TYR A 74 -8.74 -25.09 18.53
N ALA A 75 -8.83 -24.56 19.75
CA ALA A 75 -9.59 -23.35 20.06
C ALA A 75 -8.93 -22.55 21.18
N ALA A 76 -8.80 -21.24 20.98
CA ALA A 76 -8.23 -20.32 21.94
C ALA A 76 -9.32 -19.55 22.69
N PRO A 77 -9.39 -19.62 24.04
CA PRO A 77 -10.34 -18.83 24.82
C PRO A 77 -9.89 -17.37 24.91
N ILE A 78 -10.21 -16.58 23.87
CA ILE A 78 -9.75 -15.20 23.70
C ILE A 78 -9.93 -14.33 24.95
N HIS A 79 -11.11 -14.39 25.59
CA HIS A 79 -11.40 -13.62 26.80
C HIS A 79 -10.44 -13.91 27.98
N LEU A 80 -9.93 -15.15 28.10
CA LEU A 80 -8.96 -15.52 29.14
C LEU A 80 -7.53 -15.15 28.73
N ILE A 81 -7.24 -15.13 27.44
CA ILE A 81 -5.97 -14.61 26.93
C ILE A 81 -5.89 -13.10 27.16
N ASP A 82 -6.98 -12.37 26.92
CA ASP A 82 -7.09 -10.94 27.23
C ASP A 82 -6.78 -10.67 28.72
N GLU A 83 -7.44 -11.39 29.63
CA GLU A 83 -7.22 -11.29 31.08
C GLU A 83 -5.77 -11.62 31.47
N LEU A 84 -5.16 -12.61 30.81
CA LEU A 84 -3.76 -12.94 31.03
C LEU A 84 -2.84 -11.81 30.54
N PHE A 85 -3.06 -11.29 29.32
CA PHE A 85 -2.24 -10.27 28.68
C PHE A 85 -2.31 -8.91 29.36
N GLU A 86 -3.42 -8.58 30.01
CA GLU A 86 -3.52 -7.41 30.90
C GLU A 86 -2.47 -7.43 32.02
N SER A 87 -2.03 -8.61 32.45
CA SER A 87 -1.05 -8.77 33.53
C SER A 87 0.33 -9.23 33.05
N TYR A 88 0.38 -10.09 32.04
CA TYR A 88 1.60 -10.74 31.57
C TYR A 88 1.47 -11.20 30.12
N VAL A 89 2.38 -10.74 29.26
CA VAL A 89 2.52 -11.21 27.89
C VAL A 89 3.91 -11.84 27.71
N PRO A 90 4.00 -13.09 27.23
CA PRO A 90 5.30 -13.67 26.86
C PRO A 90 5.95 -12.88 25.71
N GLU A 91 7.24 -12.56 25.83
CA GLU A 91 7.96 -11.73 24.85
C GLU A 91 7.98 -12.32 23.43
N TRP A 92 7.91 -13.65 23.32
CA TRP A 92 7.96 -14.37 22.05
C TRP A 92 6.66 -14.32 21.25
N ILE A 93 5.55 -13.85 21.83
CA ILE A 93 4.22 -13.90 21.20
C ILE A 93 4.19 -13.17 19.86
N GLY A 94 4.81 -11.99 19.77
CA GLY A 94 4.84 -11.20 18.53
C GLY A 94 5.58 -11.87 17.37
N ASN A 95 6.38 -12.89 17.65
CA ASN A 95 7.12 -13.68 16.66
C ASN A 95 6.46 -15.04 16.36
N SER A 96 5.43 -15.46 17.11
CA SER A 96 4.84 -16.79 16.97
C SER A 96 3.64 -16.80 16.05
N TYR A 97 3.92 -16.97 14.75
CA TYR A 97 2.87 -17.19 13.76
C TYR A 97 1.95 -18.38 14.09
N PRO A 98 2.45 -19.56 14.54
CA PRO A 98 1.58 -20.69 14.85
C PRO A 98 0.60 -20.46 16.00
N PHE A 99 0.94 -19.59 16.96
CA PHE A 99 -0.01 -19.15 17.96
C PHE A 99 -1.03 -18.18 17.36
N LEU A 100 -0.55 -17.12 16.72
CA LEU A 100 -1.37 -16.00 16.26
C LEU A 100 -2.30 -16.35 15.10
N ARG A 101 -1.97 -17.33 14.25
CA ARG A 101 -2.83 -17.76 13.13
C ARG A 101 -4.17 -18.37 13.57
N ASN A 102 -4.24 -18.83 14.81
CA ASN A 102 -5.48 -19.35 15.40
C ASN A 102 -6.32 -18.25 16.07
N ILE A 103 -5.85 -17.00 15.99
CA ILE A 103 -6.49 -15.81 16.53
C ILE A 103 -6.90 -14.94 15.36
N ASP A 104 -8.08 -14.32 15.48
CA ASP A 104 -8.57 -13.35 14.51
C ASP A 104 -7.56 -12.21 14.31
N TYR A 105 -7.24 -11.86 13.06
CA TYR A 105 -6.25 -10.83 12.73
C TYR A 105 -6.58 -9.47 13.39
N LEU A 106 -7.86 -9.07 13.41
CA LEU A 106 -8.28 -7.82 14.05
C LEU A 106 -8.02 -7.86 15.55
N LYS A 107 -8.23 -9.02 16.18
CA LYS A 107 -7.94 -9.21 17.59
C LYS A 107 -6.44 -9.11 17.89
N VAL A 108 -5.59 -9.64 17.00
CA VAL A 108 -4.13 -9.50 17.13
C VAL A 108 -3.70 -8.03 16.99
N LEU A 109 -4.32 -7.27 16.07
CA LEU A 109 -4.06 -5.83 15.96
C LEU A 109 -4.52 -5.05 17.19
N GLU A 110 -5.68 -5.39 17.77
CA GLU A 110 -6.16 -4.82 19.04
C GLU A 110 -5.12 -5.02 20.16
N TRP A 111 -4.51 -6.20 20.25
CA TRP A 111 -3.43 -6.47 21.21
C TRP A 111 -2.19 -5.63 20.96
N GLN A 112 -1.80 -5.44 19.70
CA GLN A 112 -0.68 -4.56 19.37
C GLN A 112 -0.96 -3.10 19.74
N GLN A 113 -2.17 -2.60 19.50
CA GLN A 113 -2.58 -1.25 19.88
C GLN A 113 -2.63 -1.04 21.40
N LYS A 114 -3.04 -2.07 22.14
CA LYS A 114 -2.97 -2.09 23.61
C LYS A 114 -1.55 -2.19 24.15
N GLY A 115 -0.55 -2.35 23.27
CA GLY A 115 0.85 -2.48 23.65
C GLY A 115 1.22 -3.84 24.24
N TYR A 116 0.35 -4.85 24.11
CA TYR A 116 0.59 -6.19 24.65
C TYR A 116 1.71 -6.90 23.92
N LEU A 117 1.80 -6.70 22.60
CA LEU A 117 2.80 -7.32 21.76
C LEU A 117 3.28 -6.34 20.69
N LYS A 118 4.44 -6.63 20.13
CA LYS A 118 4.93 -6.03 18.89
C LYS A 118 5.08 -7.14 17.86
N LEU A 119 4.31 -7.07 16.78
CA LEU A 119 4.40 -8.06 15.71
C LEU A 119 5.72 -7.92 14.97
N ASN A 120 6.28 -9.07 14.63
CA ASN A 120 7.29 -9.17 13.59
C ASN A 120 6.65 -8.90 12.22
N ASP A 121 7.37 -8.21 11.34
CA ASP A 121 6.87 -7.84 10.00
C ASP A 121 6.44 -9.07 9.17
N GLU A 122 7.19 -10.18 9.26
CA GLU A 122 6.88 -11.44 8.56
C GLU A 122 5.63 -12.11 9.14
N VAL A 123 5.47 -12.10 10.46
CA VAL A 123 4.30 -12.66 11.13
C VAL A 123 3.05 -11.84 10.81
N CYS A 124 3.16 -10.50 10.81
CA CYS A 124 2.10 -9.60 10.41
C CYS A 124 1.66 -9.86 8.96
N ALA A 125 2.62 -10.07 8.05
CA ALA A 125 2.38 -10.40 6.65
C ALA A 125 1.50 -11.63 6.49
N ASN A 126 1.90 -12.71 7.14
CA ASN A 126 1.25 -14.01 7.02
C ASN A 126 -0.18 -13.97 7.60
N LEU A 127 -0.38 -13.29 8.74
CA LEU A 127 -1.71 -13.14 9.35
C LEU A 127 -2.65 -12.29 8.50
N LEU A 128 -2.16 -11.19 7.93
CA LEU A 128 -2.96 -10.36 7.04
C LEU A 128 -3.37 -11.17 5.80
N SER A 129 -2.44 -11.90 5.19
CA SER A 129 -2.71 -12.75 4.02
C SER A 129 -3.79 -13.81 4.29
N GLU A 130 -3.72 -14.53 5.41
CA GLU A 130 -4.75 -15.51 5.80
C GLU A 130 -6.10 -14.85 6.11
N SER A 131 -6.10 -13.67 6.74
CA SER A 131 -7.35 -12.94 7.04
C SER A 131 -8.10 -12.47 5.79
N LEU A 132 -7.38 -12.17 4.70
CA LEU A 132 -7.95 -11.78 3.42
C LEU A 132 -8.59 -12.97 2.68
N ALA A 133 -8.30 -14.22 3.07
CA ALA A 133 -8.96 -15.40 2.54
C ALA A 133 -10.30 -15.72 3.24
N SER A 134 -10.61 -15.02 4.34
CA SER A 134 -11.85 -15.17 5.11
C SER A 134 -12.81 -13.99 4.89
N ASP A 135 -14.12 -14.29 4.82
CA ASP A 135 -15.22 -13.35 4.51
C ASP A 135 -15.48 -12.33 5.64
N TYR A 136 -14.54 -11.45 5.95
CA TYR A 136 -14.79 -10.31 6.86
C TYR A 136 -15.62 -9.23 6.16
N THR A 137 -16.48 -8.53 6.91
CA THR A 137 -17.30 -7.43 6.39
C THR A 137 -16.54 -6.10 6.44
N SER A 138 -16.87 -5.14 5.55
CA SER A 138 -16.18 -3.83 5.43
C SER A 138 -16.23 -2.96 6.70
N GLU A 139 -17.09 -3.29 7.65
CA GLU A 139 -17.38 -2.48 8.84
C GLU A 139 -16.43 -2.82 10.01
N GLU A 140 -15.84 -4.02 10.03
CA GLU A 140 -15.01 -4.54 11.13
C GLU A 140 -13.55 -4.05 11.08
N LEU A 141 -13.09 -3.53 9.93
CA LEU A 141 -11.68 -3.21 9.65
C LEU A 141 -11.28 -1.74 9.92
N ARG A 142 -12.10 -0.94 10.61
CA ARG A 142 -11.78 0.46 10.97
C ARG A 142 -10.80 0.53 12.15
N ILE A 143 -9.56 0.13 11.93
CA ILE A 143 -8.47 0.27 12.91
C ILE A 143 -7.58 1.45 12.48
N THR A 144 -7.45 2.45 13.35
CA THR A 144 -6.54 3.59 13.13
C THR A 144 -5.09 3.14 13.31
N ILE A 145 -4.33 3.10 12.22
CA ILE A 145 -2.91 2.71 12.23
C ILE A 145 -2.07 3.98 12.32
N GLU A 146 -1.18 4.05 13.32
CA GLU A 146 -0.23 5.16 13.47
C GLU A 146 0.83 5.13 12.36
N ASN A 147 1.05 6.31 11.79
CA ASN A 147 1.97 6.61 10.69
C ASN A 147 3.44 6.31 11.06
N LYS A 148 3.94 5.10 10.78
CA LYS A 148 5.38 4.80 10.73
C LYS A 148 5.75 4.18 9.38
N GLU A 149 6.75 4.77 8.71
CA GLU A 149 7.35 4.23 7.50
C GLU A 149 8.02 2.88 7.78
N ILE A 150 7.68 1.87 6.97
CA ILE A 150 8.32 0.55 6.96
C ILE A 150 9.29 0.52 5.77
N SER A 151 10.46 -0.09 5.95
CA SER A 151 11.52 -0.17 4.94
C SER A 151 11.04 -0.79 3.63
N ALA A 152 11.43 -0.20 2.49
CA ALA A 152 11.10 -0.67 1.14
C ALA A 152 11.61 -2.09 0.81
N GLU A 153 12.56 -2.60 1.60
CA GLU A 153 13.16 -3.94 1.47
C GLU A 153 12.41 -5.01 2.30
N ALA A 154 11.27 -4.67 2.90
CA ALA A 154 10.55 -5.60 3.76
C ALA A 154 10.06 -6.85 2.98
N PRO A 155 10.40 -8.06 3.45
CA PRO A 155 9.91 -9.32 2.87
C PRO A 155 8.37 -9.39 2.79
N LEU A 156 7.68 -8.66 3.67
CA LEU A 156 6.24 -8.40 3.67
C LEU A 156 5.71 -7.88 2.32
N LEU A 157 6.43 -6.93 1.69
CA LEU A 157 6.05 -6.35 0.40
C LEU A 157 6.21 -7.37 -0.73
N ASP A 158 7.32 -8.09 -0.73
CA ASP A 158 7.56 -9.15 -1.71
C ASP A 158 6.55 -10.30 -1.56
N HIS A 159 6.14 -10.64 -0.33
CA HIS A 159 5.15 -11.68 -0.09
C HIS A 159 3.74 -11.25 -0.53
N LEU A 160 3.23 -10.11 -0.05
CA LEU A 160 1.91 -9.57 -0.40
C LEU A 160 1.72 -9.39 -1.92
N PHE A 161 2.79 -9.02 -2.63
CA PHE A 161 2.69 -8.66 -4.04
C PHE A 161 3.20 -9.74 -5.00
N ASN A 162 4.05 -10.69 -4.58
CA ASN A 162 4.47 -11.82 -5.45
C ASN A 162 3.66 -13.11 -5.24
N SER A 163 2.91 -13.27 -4.14
CA SER A 163 2.05 -14.45 -3.96
C SER A 163 0.73 -14.30 -4.75
N TYR A 164 0.80 -14.64 -6.03
CA TYR A 164 -0.31 -14.99 -6.94
C TYR A 164 -1.32 -13.91 -7.41
N HIS A 165 -1.41 -13.85 -8.74
CA HIS A 165 -2.47 -13.49 -9.71
C HIS A 165 -3.97 -13.38 -9.29
N GLY A 166 -4.35 -13.04 -8.06
CA GLY A 166 -5.76 -13.17 -7.65
C GLY A 166 -6.23 -12.26 -6.53
N VAL A 167 -5.70 -11.05 -6.38
CA VAL A 167 -6.31 -10.08 -5.48
C VAL A 167 -7.56 -9.51 -6.16
N TYR A 168 -8.73 -10.07 -5.86
CA TYR A 168 -10.02 -9.54 -6.29
C TYR A 168 -10.25 -8.11 -5.73
N ASP A 169 -10.96 -7.26 -6.47
CA ASP A 169 -11.20 -5.82 -6.23
C ASP A 169 -11.42 -5.42 -4.76
N GLN A 170 -12.21 -6.21 -4.04
CA GLN A 170 -12.56 -5.95 -2.64
C GLN A 170 -11.38 -6.07 -1.67
N TYR A 171 -10.39 -6.90 -1.99
CA TYR A 171 -9.18 -7.09 -1.18
C TYR A 171 -8.11 -6.05 -1.51
N LEU A 172 -8.13 -5.53 -2.74
CA LEU A 172 -7.21 -4.48 -3.20
C LEU A 172 -7.49 -3.13 -2.52
N ILE A 173 -8.77 -2.76 -2.42
CA ILE A 173 -9.22 -1.59 -1.63
C ILE A 173 -8.81 -1.76 -0.16
N ARG A 174 -8.96 -2.97 0.41
CA ARG A 174 -8.56 -3.26 1.79
C ARG A 174 -7.05 -3.11 1.98
N ILE A 175 -6.23 -3.65 1.09
CA ILE A 175 -4.76 -3.53 1.13
C ILE A 175 -4.32 -2.07 1.02
N LEU A 176 -4.95 -1.29 0.12
CA LEU A 176 -4.65 0.13 -0.01
C LEU A 176 -5.09 0.96 1.22
N TYR A 177 -6.18 0.57 1.86
CA TYR A 177 -6.75 1.25 3.02
C TYR A 177 -6.04 0.93 4.34
N THR A 178 -5.69 -0.33 4.59
CA THR A 178 -4.99 -0.76 5.81
C THR A 178 -3.52 -0.32 5.82
N ALA A 179 -3.04 0.16 4.69
CA ALA A 179 -1.62 0.27 4.44
C ALA A 179 -1.31 1.41 3.43
N PRO A 180 -1.72 2.67 3.69
CA PRO A 180 -1.51 3.80 2.76
C PRO A 180 -0.03 4.06 2.43
N TYR A 181 0.89 3.70 3.34
CA TYR A 181 2.34 3.75 3.12
C TYR A 181 2.90 2.60 2.25
N PHE A 182 2.12 1.54 2.02
CA PHE A 182 2.51 0.40 1.18
C PHE A 182 2.22 0.65 -0.30
N SER A 183 1.52 1.74 -0.63
CA SER A 183 1.25 2.15 -2.00
C SER A 183 2.55 2.23 -2.82
N GLY A 184 3.65 2.75 -2.28
CA GLY A 184 4.92 2.87 -3.01
C GLY A 184 5.42 1.62 -3.73
N SER A 185 5.58 0.50 -3.04
CA SER A 185 6.11 -0.71 -3.69
C SER A 185 5.09 -1.36 -4.63
N VAL A 186 3.78 -1.22 -4.33
CA VAL A 186 2.70 -1.68 -5.22
C VAL A 186 2.66 -0.88 -6.50
N PHE A 187 2.66 0.44 -6.39
CA PHE A 187 2.65 1.36 -7.51
C PHE A 187 3.95 1.22 -8.33
N ALA A 188 5.11 0.99 -7.71
CA ALA A 188 6.36 0.72 -8.42
C ALA A 188 6.31 -0.62 -9.19
N LYS A 189 5.78 -1.69 -8.58
CA LYS A 189 5.59 -2.98 -9.26
C LYS A 189 4.56 -2.85 -10.40
N LYS A 190 3.42 -2.22 -10.14
CA LYS A 190 2.36 -1.96 -11.13
C LYS A 190 2.84 -1.05 -12.25
N TYR A 191 3.72 -0.10 -11.96
CA TYR A 191 4.43 0.70 -12.94
C TYR A 191 5.33 -0.17 -13.81
N ASN A 192 6.17 -1.02 -13.22
CA ASN A 192 7.03 -1.95 -13.96
C ASN A 192 6.22 -2.95 -14.80
N GLU A 193 5.10 -3.47 -14.29
CA GLU A 193 4.14 -4.29 -15.03
C GLU A 193 3.53 -3.49 -16.18
N THR A 194 3.10 -2.25 -15.96
CA THR A 194 2.51 -1.39 -16.99
C THR A 194 3.51 -1.04 -18.09
N LEU A 195 4.76 -0.74 -17.72
CA LEU A 195 5.86 -0.49 -18.65
C LEU A 195 6.19 -1.75 -19.45
N SER A 196 6.24 -2.91 -18.77
CA SER A 196 6.42 -4.21 -19.41
C SER A 196 5.23 -4.58 -20.31
N ASN A 197 4.02 -4.17 -19.96
CA ASN A 197 2.79 -4.35 -20.75
C ASN A 197 2.74 -3.48 -22.01
N ALA A 198 3.48 -2.37 -22.05
CA ALA A 198 3.71 -1.65 -23.29
C ALA A 198 4.39 -2.55 -24.34
N VAL A 199 5.17 -3.54 -23.89
CA VAL A 199 5.95 -4.50 -24.69
C VAL A 199 5.23 -5.87 -24.84
N TYR A 200 4.65 -6.42 -23.77
CA TYR A 200 4.04 -7.76 -23.72
C TYR A 200 2.62 -7.69 -23.16
N GLN A 201 1.58 -7.91 -23.96
CA GLN A 201 0.16 -7.73 -23.60
C GLN A 201 -0.33 -8.65 -22.44
N TYR A 202 -0.11 -8.30 -21.17
CA TYR A 202 -0.84 -8.90 -20.04
C TYR A 202 -2.10 -8.10 -19.65
N ASP A 203 -3.00 -8.75 -18.91
CA ASP A 203 -4.32 -8.27 -18.52
C ASP A 203 -4.25 -6.95 -17.73
N SER A 204 -4.73 -5.87 -18.35
CA SER A 204 -4.78 -4.49 -17.84
C SER A 204 -5.98 -4.22 -16.92
N ARG A 205 -6.89 -5.19 -16.80
CA ARG A 205 -8.11 -5.06 -16.00
C ARG A 205 -7.82 -4.78 -14.52
N THR A 206 -6.92 -5.58 -13.93
CA THR A 206 -6.49 -5.43 -12.53
C THR A 206 -5.83 -4.06 -12.26
N ASN A 207 -5.16 -3.45 -13.24
CA ASN A 207 -4.55 -2.12 -13.07
C ASN A 207 -5.59 -0.99 -13.14
N THR A 208 -6.67 -1.20 -13.91
CA THR A 208 -7.82 -0.28 -13.96
C THR A 208 -8.59 -0.30 -12.64
N GLU A 209 -8.89 -1.49 -12.13
CA GLU A 209 -9.54 -1.70 -10.83
C GLU A 209 -8.71 -1.12 -9.68
N PHE A 210 -7.38 -1.29 -9.73
CA PHE A 210 -6.44 -0.68 -8.77
C PHE A 210 -6.51 0.85 -8.74
N LEU A 211 -6.49 1.47 -9.92
CA LEU A 211 -6.51 2.92 -10.05
C LEU A 211 -7.87 3.49 -9.59
N ASP A 212 -8.97 2.85 -9.96
CA ASP A 212 -10.33 3.23 -9.51
C ASP A 212 -10.49 3.11 -8.00
N ALA A 213 -10.00 1.99 -7.41
CA ALA A 213 -9.96 1.79 -5.97
C ALA A 213 -9.17 2.90 -5.25
N TRP A 214 -7.96 3.21 -5.71
CA TRP A 214 -7.14 4.27 -5.13
C TRP A 214 -7.81 5.65 -5.21
N MET A 215 -8.43 5.99 -6.35
CA MET A 215 -9.13 7.26 -6.52
C MET A 215 -10.32 7.41 -5.56
N LYS A 216 -11.04 6.32 -5.26
CA LYS A 216 -12.15 6.32 -4.29
C LYS A 216 -11.71 6.51 -2.85
N LEU A 217 -10.46 6.15 -2.53
CA LEU A 217 -9.92 6.25 -1.17
C LEU A 217 -9.42 7.66 -0.82
N ASP A 218 -9.26 8.54 -1.81
CA ASP A 218 -8.82 9.93 -1.66
C ASP A 218 -7.52 10.07 -0.84
N LEU A 219 -6.58 9.15 -1.04
CA LEU A 219 -5.32 9.13 -0.31
C LEU A 219 -4.38 10.27 -0.78
N PRO A 220 -3.51 10.80 0.11
CA PRO A 220 -2.49 11.76 -0.28
C PRO A 220 -1.54 11.20 -1.34
N PHE A 221 -1.15 12.03 -2.30
CA PHE A 221 -0.19 11.65 -3.32
C PHE A 221 1.23 11.48 -2.76
N GLN A 222 1.98 10.56 -3.37
CA GLN A 222 3.38 10.30 -3.09
C GLN A 222 4.14 10.18 -4.42
N PRO A 223 5.48 10.35 -4.46
CA PRO A 223 6.28 10.36 -5.70
C PRO A 223 5.97 9.21 -6.67
N VAL A 224 5.80 8.00 -6.14
CA VAL A 224 5.48 6.79 -6.91
C VAL A 224 4.15 6.83 -7.66
N HIS A 225 3.16 7.58 -7.15
CA HIS A 225 1.84 7.69 -7.76
C HIS A 225 1.93 8.47 -9.07
N TYR A 226 2.75 9.51 -9.12
CA TYR A 226 3.03 10.26 -10.35
C TYR A 226 3.70 9.37 -11.40
N LEU A 227 4.62 8.50 -10.96
CA LEU A 227 5.32 7.57 -11.85
C LEU A 227 4.32 6.58 -12.48
N PHE A 228 3.47 5.98 -11.65
CA PHE A 228 2.40 5.08 -12.13
C PHE A 228 1.39 5.78 -13.04
N LEU A 229 0.90 6.97 -12.66
CA LEU A 229 -0.02 7.74 -13.49
C LEU A 229 0.61 8.08 -14.83
N SER A 230 1.88 8.50 -14.84
CA SER A 230 2.59 8.79 -16.07
C SER A 230 2.59 7.57 -17.00
N ALA A 231 2.85 6.35 -16.51
CA ALA A 231 2.75 5.15 -17.35
C ALA A 231 1.31 4.78 -17.74
N ALA A 232 0.36 4.88 -16.80
CA ALA A 232 -1.04 4.51 -16.99
C ALA A 232 -1.70 5.33 -18.11
N MET A 233 -1.47 6.65 -18.15
CA MET A 233 -1.94 7.55 -19.21
C MET A 233 -1.51 7.09 -20.60
N PHE A 234 -0.36 6.43 -20.72
CA PHE A 234 0.18 5.98 -22.00
C PHE A 234 -0.05 4.50 -22.27
N SER A 235 -0.88 3.83 -21.48
CA SER A 235 -1.28 2.45 -21.74
C SER A 235 -1.91 2.28 -23.13
N LYS A 236 -1.75 1.08 -23.71
CA LYS A 236 -2.50 0.65 -24.92
C LYS A 236 -3.98 0.43 -24.61
N ASP A 237 -4.29 0.07 -23.36
CA ASP A 237 -5.65 -0.09 -22.89
C ASP A 237 -6.30 1.28 -22.72
N LYS A 238 -7.38 1.51 -23.50
CA LYS A 238 -8.12 2.78 -23.50
C LYS A 238 -8.91 3.01 -22.23
N THR A 239 -9.40 1.96 -21.58
CA THR A 239 -10.11 2.06 -20.31
C THR A 239 -9.12 2.48 -19.24
N PHE A 240 -7.99 1.78 -19.11
CA PHE A 240 -6.98 2.11 -18.11
C PHE A 240 -6.40 3.52 -18.31
N SER A 241 -6.05 3.86 -19.55
CA SER A 241 -5.58 5.21 -19.91
C SER A 241 -6.65 6.27 -19.62
N GLY A 242 -7.91 6.01 -20.00
CA GLY A 242 -9.04 6.91 -19.72
C GLY A 242 -9.23 7.15 -18.23
N THR A 243 -9.25 6.10 -17.42
CA THR A 243 -9.34 6.21 -15.95
C THR A 243 -8.16 7.00 -15.37
N ALA A 244 -6.95 6.87 -15.92
CA ALA A 244 -5.79 7.68 -15.49
C ALA A 244 -5.96 9.17 -15.82
N PHE A 245 -6.54 9.50 -16.97
CA PHE A 245 -6.87 10.89 -17.30
C PHE A 245 -7.99 11.44 -16.38
N GLU A 246 -9.03 10.65 -16.09
CA GLU A 246 -10.09 11.04 -15.15
C GLU A 246 -9.54 11.29 -13.74
N ALA A 247 -8.62 10.43 -13.28
CA ALA A 247 -7.92 10.58 -12.01
C ALA A 247 -7.18 11.93 -11.92
N ILE A 248 -6.45 12.28 -12.99
CA ILE A 248 -5.77 13.56 -13.07
C ILE A 248 -6.77 14.70 -13.07
N ILE A 249 -7.82 14.66 -13.89
CA ILE A 249 -8.84 15.72 -13.91
C ILE A 249 -9.42 15.98 -12.53
N HIS A 250 -9.71 14.93 -11.76
CA HIS A 250 -10.25 15.06 -10.42
C HIS A 250 -9.26 15.72 -9.44
N LYS A 251 -7.95 15.48 -9.59
CA LYS A 251 -6.92 15.88 -8.63
C LYS A 251 -6.07 17.08 -9.03
N ILE A 252 -6.08 17.47 -10.31
CA ILE A 252 -5.15 18.47 -10.88
C ILE A 252 -5.31 19.87 -10.29
N VAL A 253 -6.45 20.12 -9.61
CA VAL A 253 -6.76 21.39 -8.93
C VAL A 253 -6.69 21.27 -7.39
N SER A 254 -6.33 20.10 -6.86
CA SER A 254 -6.21 19.86 -5.43
C SER A 254 -4.83 20.28 -4.90
N ASP A 255 -4.80 20.78 -3.67
CA ASP A 255 -3.57 21.29 -3.04
C ASP A 255 -2.52 20.19 -2.76
N ASP A 256 -2.95 18.92 -2.68
CA ASP A 256 -2.10 17.74 -2.43
C ASP A 256 -1.48 17.15 -3.71
N PHE A 257 -1.74 17.76 -4.88
CA PHE A 257 -1.31 17.23 -6.17
C PHE A 257 -0.22 18.11 -6.82
N ASP A 258 1.03 17.62 -6.76
CA ASP A 258 2.15 18.20 -7.49
C ASP A 258 2.12 17.84 -8.99
N ILE A 259 1.48 18.73 -9.74
CA ILE A 259 1.39 18.65 -11.20
C ILE A 259 2.73 18.82 -11.91
N GLU A 260 3.68 19.55 -11.33
CA GLU A 260 4.97 19.82 -11.93
C GLU A 260 5.82 18.54 -11.93
N THR A 261 5.80 17.82 -10.81
CA THR A 261 6.42 16.48 -10.68
C THR A 261 5.86 15.50 -11.73
N LEU A 262 4.54 15.45 -11.92
CA LEU A 262 3.94 14.62 -12.97
C LEU A 262 4.44 15.03 -14.36
N GLY A 263 4.49 16.33 -14.63
CA GLY A 263 4.94 16.85 -15.93
C GLY A 263 6.39 16.49 -16.23
N ILE A 264 7.28 16.57 -15.24
CA ILE A 264 8.69 16.16 -15.37
C ILE A 264 8.77 14.67 -15.73
N MET A 265 8.07 13.79 -15.01
CA MET A 265 8.08 12.35 -15.27
C MET A 265 7.56 12.00 -16.67
N ILE A 266 6.50 12.69 -17.13
CA ILE A 266 5.99 12.52 -18.50
C ILE A 266 7.04 12.96 -19.53
N GLY A 267 7.69 14.11 -19.34
CA GLY A 267 8.73 14.60 -20.24
C GLY A 267 9.94 13.67 -20.32
N GLU A 268 10.36 13.10 -19.19
CA GLU A 268 11.41 12.07 -19.14
C GLU A 268 11.00 10.81 -19.91
N ASN A 269 9.81 10.28 -19.68
CA ASN A 269 9.29 9.12 -20.41
C ASN A 269 9.23 9.35 -21.93
N ILE A 270 8.91 10.57 -22.36
CA ILE A 270 8.93 10.99 -23.77
C ILE A 270 10.37 11.00 -24.31
N ASN A 271 11.33 11.57 -23.57
CA ASN A 271 12.75 11.57 -23.97
C ASN A 271 13.30 10.15 -24.16
N PHE A 272 12.93 9.23 -23.28
CA PHE A 272 13.35 7.83 -23.37
C PHE A 272 12.61 7.04 -24.45
N GLY A 273 11.63 7.64 -25.15
CA GLY A 273 10.83 6.98 -26.16
C GLY A 273 9.90 5.89 -25.62
N LEU A 274 9.67 5.88 -24.30
CA LEU A 274 8.83 4.89 -23.62
C LEU A 274 7.35 5.09 -23.94
N VAL A 275 6.97 6.31 -24.32
CA VAL A 275 5.58 6.71 -24.47
C VAL A 275 5.34 7.52 -25.74
N PRO A 276 4.29 7.23 -26.53
CA PRO A 276 4.00 7.97 -27.74
C PRO A 276 3.31 9.30 -27.41
N VAL A 277 3.94 10.41 -27.81
CA VAL A 277 3.40 11.79 -27.67
C VAL A 277 1.94 11.91 -28.13
N LYS A 278 1.54 11.16 -29.16
CA LYS A 278 0.16 11.18 -29.66
C LYS A 278 -0.88 10.83 -28.58
N ARG A 279 -0.60 9.85 -27.70
CA ARG A 279 -1.54 9.48 -26.63
C ARG A 279 -1.71 10.57 -25.60
N LEU A 280 -0.61 11.24 -25.24
CA LEU A 280 -0.65 12.43 -24.39
C LEU A 280 -1.58 13.48 -24.98
N THR A 281 -1.34 13.82 -26.26
CA THR A 281 -2.06 14.91 -26.92
C THR A 281 -3.54 14.58 -27.12
N ASP A 282 -3.86 13.33 -27.48
CA ASP A 282 -5.24 12.88 -27.67
C ASP A 282 -6.01 12.91 -26.34
N GLY A 283 -5.39 12.49 -25.24
CA GLY A 283 -5.99 12.53 -23.91
C GLY A 283 -6.20 13.96 -23.40
N ILE A 284 -5.17 14.81 -23.42
CA ILE A 284 -5.29 16.21 -22.95
C ILE A 284 -6.32 16.99 -23.77
N SER A 285 -6.37 16.79 -25.08
CA SER A 285 -7.31 17.52 -25.96
C SER A 285 -8.78 17.30 -25.59
N GLY A 286 -9.12 16.18 -24.92
CA GLY A 286 -10.48 15.91 -24.46
C GLY A 286 -10.94 16.79 -23.29
N PHE A 287 -10.01 17.49 -22.63
CA PHE A 287 -10.27 18.21 -21.38
C PHE A 287 -9.89 19.69 -21.43
N ILE A 288 -9.31 20.16 -22.53
CA ILE A 288 -9.06 21.58 -22.73
C ILE A 288 -10.39 22.33 -22.85
N GLY A 289 -10.48 23.47 -22.18
CA GLY A 289 -11.68 24.31 -22.23
C GLY A 289 -12.77 23.92 -21.22
N LEU A 290 -12.52 22.96 -20.34
CA LEU A 290 -13.48 22.59 -19.27
C LEU A 290 -13.80 23.76 -18.35
N ASN A 291 -12.77 24.39 -17.76
CA ASN A 291 -12.87 25.60 -16.96
C ASN A 291 -11.49 26.25 -16.78
N SER A 292 -11.47 27.48 -16.26
CA SER A 292 -10.24 28.27 -16.10
C SER A 292 -9.22 27.63 -15.17
N SER A 293 -9.64 27.02 -14.06
CA SER A 293 -8.72 26.38 -13.10
C SER A 293 -8.01 25.18 -13.74
N HIS A 294 -8.73 24.33 -14.46
CA HIS A 294 -8.15 23.18 -15.16
C HIS A 294 -7.25 23.63 -16.30
N ASN A 295 -7.64 24.65 -17.07
CA ASN A 295 -6.79 25.18 -18.13
C ASN A 295 -5.47 25.71 -17.58
N ARG A 296 -5.48 26.43 -16.44
CA ARG A 296 -4.24 26.89 -15.78
C ARG A 296 -3.40 25.73 -15.29
N ALA A 297 -4.03 24.68 -14.75
CA ALA A 297 -3.31 23.50 -14.30
C ALA A 297 -2.67 22.76 -15.50
N PHE A 298 -3.42 22.50 -16.56
CA PHE A 298 -2.86 21.90 -17.78
C PHE A 298 -1.76 22.73 -18.43
N GLU A 299 -1.83 24.06 -18.37
CA GLU A 299 -0.73 24.92 -18.80
C GLU A 299 0.56 24.63 -18.01
N LYS A 300 0.47 24.59 -16.66
CA LYS A 300 1.61 24.21 -15.80
C LYS A 300 2.15 22.83 -16.12
N LEU A 301 1.26 21.83 -16.31
CA LEU A 301 1.66 20.48 -16.71
C LEU A 301 2.49 20.50 -18.01
N LEU A 302 2.03 21.23 -19.03
CA LEU A 302 2.74 21.32 -20.30
C LEU A 302 4.06 22.09 -20.21
N ILE A 303 4.15 23.11 -19.36
CA ILE A 303 5.41 23.82 -19.09
C ILE A 303 6.44 22.83 -18.53
N SER A 304 6.07 22.03 -17.52
CA SER A 304 6.95 21.03 -16.92
C SER A 304 7.35 19.94 -17.92
N ILE A 305 6.40 19.44 -18.73
CA ILE A 305 6.70 18.45 -19.79
C ILE A 305 7.69 19.01 -20.80
N LEU A 306 7.43 20.21 -21.34
CA LEU A 306 8.26 20.83 -22.36
C LEU A 306 9.67 21.14 -21.83
N THR A 307 9.77 21.55 -20.57
CA THR A 307 11.05 21.85 -19.91
C THR A 307 11.87 20.58 -19.66
N ALA A 308 11.21 19.44 -19.37
CA ALA A 308 11.88 18.16 -19.19
C ALA A 308 12.33 17.51 -20.52
N ILE A 309 11.76 17.88 -21.67
CA ILE A 309 12.18 17.35 -22.98
C ILE A 309 13.56 17.92 -23.35
N ASN A 310 14.53 17.05 -23.61
CA ASN A 310 15.93 17.43 -23.83
C ASN A 310 16.26 17.67 -25.31
N HIS A 311 15.54 17.02 -26.21
CA HIS A 311 15.74 17.15 -27.65
C HIS A 311 14.39 17.04 -28.38
N PRO A 312 14.27 17.56 -29.61
CA PRO A 312 13.06 17.44 -30.39
C PRO A 312 12.65 15.97 -30.59
N VAL A 313 11.43 15.63 -30.17
CA VAL A 313 10.87 14.27 -30.31
C VAL A 313 9.79 14.21 -31.40
N PHE A 314 9.48 13.00 -31.85
CA PHE A 314 8.40 12.78 -32.82
C PHE A 314 7.06 13.31 -32.26
N ASN A 315 6.30 14.03 -33.10
CA ASN A 315 5.05 14.71 -32.74
C ASN A 315 5.13 15.84 -31.70
N LEU A 316 6.32 16.33 -31.32
CA LEU A 316 6.48 17.47 -30.40
C LEU A 316 5.66 18.70 -30.81
N LYS A 317 5.53 18.94 -32.12
CA LYS A 317 4.69 20.02 -32.68
C LYS A 317 3.27 20.03 -32.09
N LYS A 318 2.68 18.86 -31.86
CA LYS A 318 1.31 18.76 -31.36
C LYS A 318 1.19 19.17 -29.88
N ILE A 319 2.22 18.89 -29.07
CA ILE A 319 2.31 19.41 -27.69
C ILE A 319 2.37 20.94 -27.72
N LEU A 320 3.19 21.52 -28.60
CA LEU A 320 3.30 22.98 -28.75
C LEU A 320 2.00 23.64 -29.22
N GLU A 321 1.22 22.97 -30.09
CA GLU A 321 -0.09 23.44 -30.54
C GLU A 321 -1.09 23.51 -29.38
N ILE A 322 -1.14 22.46 -28.54
CA ILE A 322 -2.00 22.38 -27.35
C ILE A 322 -1.57 23.43 -26.31
N TYR A 323 -0.26 23.59 -26.08
CA TYR A 323 0.25 24.62 -25.18
C TYR A 323 -0.15 26.02 -25.65
N TYR A 324 0.00 26.33 -26.93
CA TYR A 324 -0.42 27.62 -27.49
C TYR A 324 -1.93 27.88 -27.32
N GLU A 325 -2.77 26.85 -27.46
CA GLU A 325 -4.20 26.95 -27.21
C GLU A 325 -4.51 27.29 -25.75
N LEU A 326 -3.84 26.62 -24.80
CA LEU A 326 -3.99 26.91 -23.37
C LEU A 326 -3.53 28.33 -23.02
N LEU A 327 -2.41 28.81 -23.58
CA LEU A 327 -1.96 30.19 -23.38
C LEU A 327 -3.03 31.21 -23.80
N HIS A 328 -3.71 30.96 -24.93
CA HIS A 328 -4.78 31.83 -25.40
C HIS A 328 -6.02 31.77 -24.49
N LEU A 329 -6.41 30.57 -24.02
CA LEU A 329 -7.53 30.39 -23.10
C LEU A 329 -7.26 31.04 -21.73
N ASN A 330 -6.03 30.97 -21.24
CA ASN A 330 -5.61 31.53 -19.96
C ASN A 330 -5.18 33.00 -20.05
N GLN A 331 -5.02 33.54 -21.26
CA GLN A 331 -4.45 34.87 -21.53
C GLN A 331 -3.07 35.04 -20.89
N SER A 332 -2.25 33.99 -20.94
CA SER A 332 -0.91 33.95 -20.36
C SER A 332 0.16 34.14 -21.44
N PRO A 333 1.28 34.82 -21.10
CA PRO A 333 2.45 34.86 -21.96
C PRO A 333 3.10 33.47 -22.01
N THR A 334 3.98 33.25 -22.99
CA THR A 334 4.78 32.03 -23.02
C THR A 334 5.79 32.04 -21.88
N ASP A 335 5.85 30.95 -21.12
CA ASP A 335 6.80 30.75 -20.03
C ASP A 335 8.27 30.84 -20.47
N ASP A 336 9.10 31.49 -19.64
CA ASP A 336 10.52 31.75 -19.90
C ASP A 336 11.36 30.47 -20.07
N ALA A 337 11.08 29.42 -19.28
CA ALA A 337 11.79 28.15 -19.39
C ALA A 337 11.48 27.47 -20.73
N VAL A 338 10.21 27.53 -21.15
CA VAL A 338 9.81 27.04 -22.47
C VAL A 338 10.45 27.85 -23.59
N ILE A 339 10.57 29.18 -23.45
CA ILE A 339 11.28 30.02 -24.43
C ILE A 339 12.74 29.58 -24.58
N GLY A 340 13.41 29.22 -23.47
CA GLY A 340 14.74 28.62 -23.49
C GLY A 340 14.81 27.40 -24.41
N LYS A 341 13.90 26.43 -24.20
CA LYS A 341 13.79 25.22 -25.03
C LYS A 341 13.47 25.51 -26.49
N LEU A 342 12.57 26.45 -26.77
CA LEU A 342 12.23 26.84 -28.14
C LEU A 342 13.40 27.48 -28.90
N LYS A 343 14.40 28.05 -28.21
CA LYS A 343 15.66 28.50 -28.83
C LYS A 343 16.53 27.32 -29.22
N GLU A 344 16.67 26.32 -28.34
CA GLU A 344 17.42 25.08 -28.64
C GLU A 344 16.85 24.34 -29.87
N TRP A 345 15.53 24.38 -30.06
CA TRP A 345 14.83 23.67 -31.13
C TRP A 345 14.62 24.49 -32.41
N GLU A 346 15.20 25.68 -32.55
CA GLU A 346 14.88 26.61 -33.64
C GLU A 346 15.27 26.13 -35.05
N ASN A 347 16.23 25.21 -35.11
CA ASN A 347 16.71 24.63 -36.36
C ASN A 347 15.78 23.55 -36.92
N GLU A 348 14.81 23.08 -36.13
CA GLU A 348 13.84 22.07 -36.54
C GLU A 348 12.79 22.62 -37.51
N ASN A 349 12.92 22.26 -38.79
CA ASN A 349 12.09 22.80 -39.88
C ASN A 349 10.58 22.61 -39.66
N ASN A 350 10.17 21.49 -39.05
CA ASN A 350 8.78 21.18 -38.75
C ASN A 350 8.21 21.99 -37.57
N LEU A 351 9.05 22.58 -36.71
CA LEU A 351 8.65 23.36 -35.53
C LEU A 351 8.69 24.87 -35.75
N LYS A 352 9.46 25.37 -36.73
CA LYS A 352 9.66 26.80 -37.01
C LYS A 352 8.40 27.67 -36.90
N LYS A 353 7.31 27.26 -37.58
CA LYS A 353 6.04 28.00 -37.56
C LYS A 353 5.44 28.12 -36.15
N MET A 354 5.52 27.05 -35.35
CA MET A 354 4.99 27.05 -33.98
C MET A 354 5.88 27.83 -33.02
N ILE A 355 7.20 27.69 -33.15
CA ILE A 355 8.17 28.46 -32.36
C ILE A 355 7.95 29.97 -32.53
N ILE A 356 7.75 30.43 -33.77
CA ILE A 356 7.48 31.85 -34.05
C ILE A 356 6.18 32.30 -33.37
N LYS A 357 5.10 31.51 -33.45
CA LYS A 357 3.83 31.84 -32.79
C LYS A 357 3.97 31.98 -31.28
N LEU A 358 4.67 31.04 -30.63
CA LEU A 358 4.89 31.06 -29.19
C LEU A 358 5.78 32.25 -28.78
N LYS A 359 6.92 32.46 -29.45
CA LYS A 359 7.80 33.62 -29.19
C LYS A 359 7.12 34.98 -29.43
N THR A 360 6.05 35.03 -30.23
CA THR A 360 5.30 36.27 -30.49
C THR A 360 4.05 36.42 -29.61
N ASN A 361 3.66 35.38 -28.87
CA ASN A 361 2.53 35.43 -27.95
C ASN A 361 2.77 36.44 -26.82
N GLU A 362 4.02 36.62 -26.39
CA GLU A 362 4.45 37.67 -25.45
C GLU A 362 4.00 39.08 -25.84
N ARG A 363 3.90 39.37 -27.15
CA ARG A 363 3.68 40.73 -27.66
C ARG A 363 2.21 41.13 -27.77
N LYS A 364 1.28 40.20 -27.49
CA LYS A 364 -0.17 40.43 -27.68
C LYS A 364 -0.95 40.67 -26.39
N ILE A 365 -0.33 40.48 -25.23
CA ILE A 365 -1.00 40.50 -23.92
C ILE A 365 -0.64 41.79 -23.12
N VAL A 366 0.11 42.72 -23.75
CA VAL A 366 0.43 44.04 -23.18
C VAL A 366 -0.65 45.07 -23.52
#